data_AF-A0A2G8CT95-F1
#
_entry.id   AF-A0A2G8CT95-F1
#
_cell.length_a   1.000
_cell.length_b   1.000
_cell.length_c   1.000
_cell.angle_alpha   90.00
_cell.angle_beta   90.00
_cell.angle_gamma   90.00
#
_symmetry.space_group_name_H-M   'P 1'
#
loop_
_entity.id
_entity.type
_entity.pdbx_description
1 polymer ?
#
loop_
_entity_poly.entity_id
_entity_poly.type
_entity_poly.pdbx_seq_one_letter_code
_entity_poly.pdbx_strand_id
1 'polypeptide(L)'
;MIKVVTGPPASGKTTYLAEHAAPEDIVIDLDAITRALMPAAPASTHVYPEHVRHVAIGARKAAIDRATRIAYRCTVWIIHSIPPPNVLAEYRALRYQIITIDPGREVVEQRARTMRPRYMWPAVAKWYSTYPTGCSSIVPPLERREQPTAEQPRTAEPVAAGADW
;
A
#
# COMPACT_ATOMS: atom_id res chain seq x y z
N MET A 1 -11.79 5.17 6.32
CA MET A 1 -10.63 6.07 6.57
C MET A 1 -9.69 5.97 5.38
N ILE A 2 -9.01 7.04 4.96
CA ILE A 2 -8.06 6.98 3.83
C ILE A 2 -6.65 7.31 4.30
N LYS A 3 -5.72 6.40 3.99
CA LYS A 3 -4.30 6.48 4.34
C LYS A 3 -3.48 6.49 3.06
N VAL A 4 -2.61 7.49 2.90
CA VAL A 4 -1.69 7.61 1.77
C VAL A 4 -0.30 7.26 2.24
N VAL A 5 0.26 6.17 1.71
CA VAL A 5 1.61 5.72 2.00
C VAL A 5 2.57 6.27 0.95
N THR A 6 3.52 7.08 1.39
CA THR A 6 4.55 7.71 0.56
C THR A 6 5.94 7.24 1.00
N GLY A 7 6.96 7.44 0.18
CA GLY A 7 8.33 7.03 0.51
C GLY A 7 9.16 6.69 -0.73
N PRO A 8 10.49 6.73 -0.63
CA PRO A 8 11.36 6.42 -1.76
C PRO A 8 11.18 4.96 -2.23
N PRO A 9 11.51 4.62 -3.48
CA PRO A 9 11.61 3.23 -3.92
C PRO A 9 12.46 2.41 -2.94
N ALA A 10 12.07 1.16 -2.68
CA ALA A 10 12.76 0.26 -1.74
C ALA A 10 12.75 0.67 -0.25
N SER A 11 11.93 1.66 0.16
CA SER A 11 11.82 2.05 1.57
C SER A 11 11.11 1.05 2.49
N GLY A 12 10.35 0.10 1.93
CA GLY A 12 9.61 -0.90 2.72
C GLY A 12 8.09 -0.69 2.78
N LYS A 13 7.51 0.18 1.94
CA LYS A 13 6.06 0.48 1.91
C LYS A 13 5.17 -0.76 1.83
N THR A 14 5.51 -1.72 0.96
CA THR A 14 4.74 -2.96 0.81
C THR A 14 4.78 -3.82 2.08
N THR A 15 5.95 -3.91 2.73
CA THR A 15 6.10 -4.60 4.02
C THR A 15 5.28 -3.91 5.11
N TYR A 16 5.35 -2.59 5.20
CA TYR A 16 4.54 -1.81 6.14
C TYR A 16 3.04 -2.08 5.94
N LEU A 17 2.56 -2.12 4.70
CA LEU A 17 1.16 -2.44 4.44
C LEU A 17 0.78 -3.86 4.82
N ALA A 18 1.63 -4.85 4.53
CA ALA A 18 1.36 -6.23 4.90
C ALA A 18 1.22 -6.41 6.42
N GLU A 19 1.92 -5.59 7.21
CA GLU A 19 1.86 -5.63 8.68
C GLU A 19 0.69 -4.82 9.27
N HIS A 20 0.17 -3.81 8.57
CA HIS A 20 -0.77 -2.83 9.12
C HIS A 20 -2.16 -2.83 8.48
N ALA A 21 -2.31 -3.37 7.27
CA ALA A 21 -3.60 -3.46 6.61
C ALA A 21 -4.41 -4.65 7.15
N ALA A 22 -5.69 -4.44 7.42
CA ALA A 22 -6.60 -5.53 7.74
C ALA A 22 -6.97 -6.32 6.46
N PRO A 23 -7.38 -7.60 6.57
CA PRO A 23 -7.79 -8.40 5.41
C PRO A 23 -8.92 -7.77 4.55
N GLU A 24 -9.82 -7.01 5.20
CA GLU A 24 -10.96 -6.33 4.55
C GLU A 24 -10.64 -4.90 4.08
N ASP A 25 -9.39 -4.45 4.24
CA ASP A 25 -8.97 -3.14 3.78
C ASP A 25 -8.71 -3.13 2.26
N ILE A 26 -8.90 -1.96 1.64
CA ILE A 26 -8.65 -1.78 0.21
C ILE A 26 -7.23 -1.26 0.03
N VAL A 27 -6.40 -1.97 -0.72
CA VAL A 27 -5.04 -1.53 -1.08
C VAL A 27 -4.99 -1.15 -2.55
N ILE A 28 -4.62 0.10 -2.83
CA ILE A 28 -4.46 0.65 -4.17
C ILE A 28 -2.97 0.94 -4.41
N ASP A 29 -2.30 0.00 -5.08
CA ASP A 29 -0.89 0.09 -5.46
C ASP A 29 -0.72 -0.03 -6.98
N LEU A 30 -0.02 0.93 -7.59
CA LEU A 30 0.22 0.93 -9.04
C LEU A 30 1.02 -0.31 -9.46
N ASP A 31 2.02 -0.72 -8.67
CA ASP A 31 2.89 -1.84 -9.03
C ASP A 31 2.14 -3.18 -8.90
N ALA A 32 1.24 -3.29 -7.91
CA ALA A 32 0.33 -4.44 -7.78
C ALA A 32 -0.69 -4.50 -8.93
N ILE A 33 -1.34 -3.38 -9.25
CA ILE A 33 -2.31 -3.31 -10.36
C ILE A 33 -1.61 -3.64 -11.69
N THR A 34 -0.45 -3.04 -11.95
CA THR A 34 0.30 -3.28 -13.20
C THR A 34 0.66 -4.75 -13.35
N ARG A 35 1.08 -5.40 -12.25
CA ARG A 35 1.39 -6.83 -12.24
C ARG A 35 0.16 -7.71 -12.47
N ALA A 36 -1.00 -7.34 -11.90
CA ALA A 36 -2.24 -8.10 -12.07
C ALA A 36 -2.79 -8.05 -13.51
N LEU A 37 -2.43 -7.02 -14.28
CA LEU A 37 -2.80 -6.90 -15.70
C LEU A 37 -1.91 -7.71 -16.64
N MET A 38 -0.85 -8.35 -16.14
CA MET A 38 0.05 -9.17 -16.95
C MET A 38 -0.35 -10.65 -16.87
N PRO A 39 -0.22 -11.42 -17.97
CA PRO A 39 -0.59 -12.83 -17.99
C PRO A 39 0.31 -13.72 -17.11
N ALA A 40 1.52 -13.25 -16.81
CA ALA A 40 2.44 -13.91 -15.89
C ALA A 40 3.20 -12.86 -15.09
N ALA A 41 3.66 -13.23 -13.90
CA ALA A 41 4.53 -12.38 -13.11
C ALA A 41 5.85 -12.12 -13.88
N PRO A 42 6.31 -10.87 -14.01
CA PRO A 42 7.54 -10.56 -14.72
C PRO A 42 8.75 -11.19 -14.03
N ALA A 43 9.73 -11.63 -14.81
CA ALA A 43 10.98 -12.23 -14.31
C ALA A 43 11.78 -11.28 -13.41
N SER A 44 11.63 -9.96 -13.60
CA SER A 44 12.18 -8.94 -12.72
C SER A 44 11.09 -8.08 -12.13
N THR A 45 11.14 -7.87 -10.82
CA THR A 45 10.19 -6.99 -10.13
C THR A 45 10.31 -5.54 -10.66
N HIS A 46 9.18 -4.84 -10.76
CA HIS A 46 9.11 -3.41 -11.09
C HIS A 46 9.55 -3.03 -12.53
N VAL A 47 9.76 -4.01 -13.42
CA VAL A 47 9.92 -3.81 -14.86
C VAL A 47 8.62 -4.20 -15.55
N TYR A 48 7.93 -3.21 -16.12
CA TYR A 48 6.63 -3.42 -16.76
C TYR A 48 6.63 -2.80 -18.17
N PRO A 49 6.02 -3.47 -19.16
CA PRO A 49 5.80 -2.86 -20.46
C PRO A 49 4.98 -1.57 -20.33
N GLU A 50 5.36 -0.54 -21.09
CA GLU A 50 4.75 0.79 -20.99
C GLU A 50 3.25 0.77 -21.25
N HIS A 51 2.79 -0.01 -22.24
CA HIS A 51 1.37 -0.14 -22.56
C HIS A 51 0.56 -0.71 -21.38
N VAL A 52 1.09 -1.70 -20.65
CA VAL A 52 0.44 -2.26 -19.46
C VAL A 52 0.40 -1.21 -18.35
N ARG A 53 1.51 -0.50 -18.14
CA ARG A 53 1.59 0.57 -17.14
C ARG A 53 0.60 1.70 -17.42
N HIS A 54 0.38 2.05 -18.69
CA HIS A 54 -0.59 3.07 -19.08
C HIS A 54 -2.03 2.66 -18.70
N VAL A 55 -2.41 1.41 -18.98
CA VAL A 55 -3.71 0.87 -18.54
C VAL A 55 -3.81 0.86 -17.02
N ALA A 56 -2.75 0.46 -16.31
CA ALA A 56 -2.71 0.44 -14.85
C ALA A 56 -2.91 1.83 -14.22
N ILE A 57 -2.40 2.89 -14.85
CA ILE A 57 -2.64 4.28 -14.39
C ILE A 57 -4.13 4.62 -14.46
N GLY A 58 -4.81 4.26 -15.55
CA GLY A 58 -6.26 4.44 -15.69
C GLY A 58 -7.05 3.66 -14.65
N ALA A 59 -6.72 2.37 -14.48
CA ALA A 59 -7.34 1.51 -13.47
C ALA A 59 -7.14 2.05 -12.05
N ARG A 60 -5.93 2.51 -11.71
CA ARG A 60 -5.62 3.13 -10.42
C ARG A 60 -6.46 4.37 -10.16
N LYS A 61 -6.60 5.25 -11.16
CA LYS A 61 -7.43 6.46 -11.04
C LYS A 61 -8.88 6.09 -10.71
N ALA A 62 -9.46 5.18 -11.49
CA ALA A 62 -10.82 4.70 -11.27
C ALA A 62 -11.00 4.03 -9.90
N ALA A 63 -10.01 3.26 -9.44
CA ALA A 63 -10.03 2.63 -8.13
C ALA A 63 -10.04 3.66 -7.00
N ILE A 64 -9.21 4.71 -7.05
CA ILE A 64 -9.19 5.80 -6.07
C ILE A 64 -10.53 6.54 -6.08
N ASP A 65 -11.03 6.89 -7.26
CA ASP A 65 -12.31 7.58 -7.43
C ASP A 65 -13.46 6.76 -6.82
N ARG A 66 -13.46 5.43 -6.97
CA ARG A 66 -14.50 4.59 -6.38
C ARG A 66 -14.32 4.43 -4.88
N ALA A 67 -13.10 4.16 -4.42
CA ALA A 67 -12.77 3.89 -3.03
C ALA A 67 -13.01 5.11 -2.12
N THR A 68 -12.87 6.32 -2.65
CA THR A 68 -13.18 7.56 -1.91
C THR A 68 -14.68 7.77 -1.65
N ARG A 69 -15.56 7.02 -2.33
CA ARG A 69 -17.03 7.15 -2.26
C ARG A 69 -17.73 5.94 -1.63
N ILE A 70 -16.99 4.94 -1.15
CA ILE A 70 -17.60 3.76 -0.53
C ILE A 70 -18.15 4.09 0.86
N ALA A 71 -19.33 3.56 1.18
CA ALA A 71 -19.95 3.70 2.50
C ALA A 71 -19.53 2.57 3.48
N TYR A 72 -18.70 1.63 3.03
CA TYR A 72 -18.23 0.52 3.85
C TYR A 72 -17.25 1.00 4.93
N ARG A 73 -17.30 0.36 6.10
CA ARG A 73 -16.39 0.62 7.21
C ARG A 73 -15.06 -0.11 7.01
N CYS A 74 -14.26 0.36 6.05
CA CYS A 74 -12.89 -0.13 5.84
C CYS A 74 -11.87 1.01 5.73
N THR A 75 -10.59 0.65 5.79
CA THR A 75 -9.49 1.57 5.47
C THR A 75 -9.13 1.42 3.99
N VAL A 76 -8.96 2.55 3.32
CA VAL A 76 -8.40 2.60 1.97
C VAL A 76 -6.94 3.04 2.08
N TRP A 77 -6.04 2.18 1.64
CA TRP A 77 -4.61 2.42 1.58
C TRP A 77 -4.21 2.77 0.15
N ILE A 78 -3.64 3.94 -0.05
CA ILE A 78 -3.15 4.40 -1.35
C ILE A 78 -1.63 4.43 -1.29
N ILE A 79 -0.95 3.59 -2.07
CA ILE A 79 0.48 3.77 -2.30
C ILE A 79 0.67 4.86 -3.35
N HIS A 80 1.32 5.95 -2.95
CA HIS A 80 1.81 6.97 -3.86
C HIS A 80 3.26 7.28 -3.50
N SER A 81 4.20 6.57 -4.13
CA SER A 81 5.63 6.64 -3.76
C SER A 81 6.17 8.08 -3.73
N ILE A 82 5.99 8.84 -4.81
CA ILE A 82 6.49 10.22 -4.93
C ILE A 82 5.36 11.12 -5.45
N PRO A 83 4.45 11.59 -4.57
CA PRO A 83 3.42 12.53 -4.99
C PRO A 83 4.05 13.89 -5.32
N PRO A 84 3.58 14.57 -6.38
CA PRO A 84 3.86 15.98 -6.58
C PRO A 84 3.37 16.84 -5.39
N PRO A 85 4.01 17.99 -5.09
CA PRO A 85 3.63 18.82 -3.94
C PRO A 85 2.16 19.27 -3.93
N ASN A 86 1.58 19.56 -5.10
CA ASN A 86 0.16 19.93 -5.25
C ASN A 86 -0.78 18.77 -4.88
N VAL A 87 -0.46 17.53 -5.29
CA VAL A 87 -1.24 16.34 -4.93
C VAL A 87 -1.14 16.07 -3.43
N LEU A 88 0.05 16.27 -2.84
CA LEU A 88 0.23 16.14 -1.40
C LEU A 88 -0.58 17.19 -0.62
N ALA A 89 -0.65 18.43 -1.13
CA ALA A 89 -1.50 19.48 -0.55
C ALA A 89 -2.99 19.12 -0.64
N GLU A 90 -3.44 18.55 -1.77
CA GLU A 90 -4.80 18.05 -1.94
C GLU A 90 -5.14 16.94 -0.92
N TYR A 91 -4.26 15.96 -0.73
CA TYR A 91 -4.45 14.92 0.28
C TYR A 91 -4.58 15.50 1.70
N ARG A 92 -3.79 16.53 2.03
CA ARG A 92 -3.91 17.23 3.32
C ARG A 92 -5.23 17.98 3.45
N ALA A 93 -5.67 18.67 2.39
CA ALA A 93 -6.95 19.38 2.36
C ALA A 93 -8.13 18.42 2.56
N LEU A 94 -8.06 17.23 1.97
CA LEU A 94 -9.03 16.13 2.14
C LEU A 94 -8.88 15.38 3.47
N ARG A 95 -7.97 15.81 4.35
CA ARG A 95 -7.68 15.20 5.67
C ARG A 95 -7.30 13.73 5.59
N TYR A 96 -6.68 13.30 4.49
CA TYR A 96 -6.12 11.95 4.38
C TYR A 96 -4.91 11.83 5.31
N GLN A 97 -4.77 10.67 5.94
CA GLN A 97 -3.61 10.40 6.77
C GLN A 97 -2.42 10.07 5.87
N ILE A 98 -1.40 10.94 5.86
CA ILE A 98 -0.17 10.71 5.11
C ILE A 98 0.82 9.96 6.01
N ILE A 99 1.27 8.80 5.55
CA ILE A 99 2.26 7.96 6.22
C ILE A 99 3.49 7.91 5.33
N THR A 100 4.61 8.42 5.82
CA THR A 100 5.86 8.44 5.06
C THR A 100 6.81 7.38 5.61
N ILE A 101 7.18 6.43 4.74
CA ILE A 101 8.10 5.35 5.07
C ILE A 101 9.46 5.68 4.46
N ASP A 102 10.41 6.07 5.29
CA ASP A 102 11.77 6.43 4.91
C ASP A 102 12.76 5.98 5.98
N PRO A 103 13.49 4.86 5.79
CA PRO A 103 14.50 4.40 6.73
C PRO A 103 15.84 5.14 6.61
N GLY A 104 15.92 6.20 5.79
CA GLY A 104 17.14 6.95 5.54
C GLY A 104 17.77 6.63 4.19
N ARG A 105 18.51 7.61 3.67
CA ARG A 105 19.06 7.60 2.31
C ARG A 105 20.02 6.45 2.07
N GLU A 106 20.92 6.22 3.00
CA GLU A 106 21.96 5.19 2.91
C GLU A 106 21.31 3.79 2.79
N VAL A 107 20.33 3.52 3.65
CA VAL A 107 19.58 2.24 3.66
C VAL A 107 18.79 2.06 2.37
N VAL A 108 18.12 3.11 1.92
CA VAL A 108 17.30 3.08 0.70
C VAL A 108 18.16 2.90 -0.55
N GLU A 109 19.27 3.63 -0.66
CA GLU A 109 20.19 3.50 -1.79
C GLU A 109 20.83 2.11 -1.83
N GLN A 110 21.24 1.57 -0.68
CA GLN A 110 21.75 0.20 -0.58
C GLN A 110 20.70 -0.81 -1.04
N ARG A 111 19.48 -0.73 -0.52
CA ARG A 111 18.37 -1.63 -0.92
C ARG A 111 18.03 -1.48 -2.41
N ALA A 112 18.01 -0.26 -2.94
CA ALA A 112 17.71 -0.02 -4.34
C ALA A 112 18.79 -0.60 -5.27
N ARG A 113 20.06 -0.54 -4.89
CA ARG A 113 21.15 -1.17 -5.66
C ARG A 113 21.03 -2.69 -5.72
N THR A 114 20.56 -3.32 -4.63
CA THR A 114 20.40 -4.78 -4.55
C THR A 114 19.10 -5.28 -5.16
N MET A 115 17.99 -4.54 -5.00
CA MET A 115 16.63 -5.05 -5.26
C MET A 115 15.93 -4.39 -6.45
N ARG A 116 16.51 -3.35 -7.07
CA ARG A 116 15.86 -2.58 -8.13
C ARG A 116 16.74 -2.46 -9.39
N PRO A 117 16.13 -2.51 -10.59
CA PRO A 117 16.82 -2.18 -11.82
C PRO A 117 17.48 -0.80 -11.76
N ARG A 118 18.64 -0.65 -12.42
CA ARG A 118 19.45 0.59 -12.40
C ARG A 118 18.67 1.84 -12.86
N TYR A 119 17.73 1.70 -13.80
CA TYR A 119 16.93 2.82 -14.28
C TYR A 119 15.99 3.41 -13.20
N MET A 120 15.75 2.69 -12.09
CA MET A 120 14.93 3.18 -10.98
C MET A 120 15.73 4.00 -9.96
N TRP A 121 17.07 3.97 -10.00
CA TRP A 121 17.92 4.72 -9.06
C TRP A 121 17.71 6.25 -9.12
N PRO A 122 17.49 6.87 -10.31
CA PRO A 122 17.11 8.28 -10.37
C PRO A 122 15.84 8.62 -9.59
N ALA A 123 14.89 7.68 -9.44
CA ALA A 123 13.69 7.91 -8.64
C ALA A 123 13.99 7.99 -7.13
N VAL A 124 15.02 7.27 -6.65
CA VAL A 124 15.53 7.40 -5.27
C VAL A 124 16.18 8.77 -5.07
N ALA A 125 17.04 9.20 -6.00
CA ALA A 125 17.65 10.52 -5.95
C ALA A 125 16.60 11.65 -6.04
N LYS A 126 15.58 11.47 -6.88
CA LYS A 126 14.44 12.38 -6.98
C LYS A 126 13.68 12.50 -5.66
N TRP A 127 13.48 11.40 -4.93
CA TRP A 127 12.84 11.45 -3.62
C TRP A 127 13.61 12.36 -2.66
N TYR A 128 14.90 12.12 -2.45
CA TYR A 128 15.69 12.88 -1.47
C TYR A 128 15.98 14.33 -1.89
N SER A 129 15.91 14.65 -3.17
CA SER A 129 15.93 16.05 -3.63
C SER A 129 14.61 16.77 -3.45
N THR A 130 13.48 16.05 -3.54
CA THR A 130 12.14 16.63 -3.32
C THR A 130 11.80 16.71 -1.83
N TYR A 131 12.26 15.74 -1.04
CA TYR A 131 11.98 15.57 0.38
C TYR A 131 13.29 15.38 1.14
N PRO A 132 13.94 16.47 1.60
CA PRO A 132 15.18 16.39 2.36
C PRO A 132 15.02 15.56 3.64
N THR A 133 16.06 14.82 4.00
CA THR A 133 16.12 13.94 5.18
C THR A 133 15.65 14.68 6.44
N GLY A 134 14.77 14.05 7.23
CA GLY A 134 14.19 14.65 8.44
C GLY A 134 12.84 15.36 8.24
N CYS A 135 12.38 15.55 7.00
CA CYS A 135 11.04 16.09 6.71
C CYS A 135 9.93 15.01 6.67
N SER A 136 10.30 13.73 6.83
CA SER A 136 9.36 12.60 6.90
C SER A 136 8.73 12.56 8.29
N SER A 137 7.52 13.10 8.41
CA SER A 137 6.70 12.98 9.62
C SER A 137 6.45 11.50 9.93
N ILE A 138 7.18 10.98 10.91
CA ILE A 138 6.72 9.85 11.72
C ILE A 138 5.50 10.38 12.47
N VAL A 139 4.31 9.86 12.17
CA VAL A 139 3.21 9.90 13.14
C VAL A 139 3.46 8.72 14.09
N PRO A 140 3.31 8.88 15.43
CA PRO A 140 3.72 7.86 16.41
C PRO A 140 3.06 6.51 16.13
N PRO A 141 3.57 5.41 16.70
CA PRO A 141 2.88 4.13 16.66
C PRO A 141 1.46 4.38 17.17
N LEU A 142 0.47 4.27 16.28
CA LEU A 142 -0.92 4.16 16.71
C LEU A 142 -0.93 2.88 17.54
N GLU A 143 -1.19 3.03 18.83
CA GLU A 143 -1.27 1.94 19.80
C GLU A 143 -1.96 0.74 19.13
N ARG A 144 -1.33 -0.44 19.26
CA ARG A 144 -1.87 -1.70 18.78
C ARG A 144 -3.35 -1.71 19.13
N ARG A 145 -4.23 -1.63 18.13
CA ARG A 145 -5.62 -2.03 18.35
C ARG A 145 -5.53 -3.49 18.74
N GLU A 146 -5.71 -3.77 20.02
CA GLU A 146 -6.00 -5.12 20.50
C GLU A 146 -7.14 -5.62 19.61
N GLN A 147 -6.84 -6.66 18.85
CA GLN A 147 -7.86 -7.37 18.09
C GLN A 147 -8.89 -7.86 19.10
N PRO A 148 -10.20 -7.73 18.86
CA PRO A 148 -11.17 -8.42 19.68
C PRO A 148 -10.81 -9.91 19.65
N THR A 149 -10.49 -10.47 20.82
CA THR A 149 -10.30 -11.90 21.02
C THR A 149 -11.45 -12.61 20.30
N ALA A 150 -11.11 -13.43 19.30
CA ALA A 150 -12.07 -14.27 18.61
C ALA A 150 -12.83 -15.08 19.67
N GLU A 151 -14.12 -14.79 19.82
CA GLU A 151 -15.02 -15.58 20.62
C GLU A 151 -14.98 -17.01 20.05
N GLN A 152 -14.52 -17.95 20.87
CA GLN A 152 -14.41 -19.35 20.50
C GLN A 152 -15.79 -19.84 20.02
N PRO A 153 -15.88 -20.56 18.88
CA PRO A 153 -17.15 -21.13 18.47
C PRO A 153 -17.61 -22.10 19.54
N ARG A 154 -18.80 -21.84 20.11
CA ARG A 154 -19.51 -22.80 20.96
C ARG A 154 -19.62 -24.10 20.18
N THR A 155 -19.01 -25.16 20.71
CA THR A 155 -19.12 -26.53 20.24
C THR A 155 -20.59 -26.88 20.05
N ALA A 156 -20.98 -27.15 18.81
CA ALA A 156 -22.27 -27.75 18.50
C ALA A 156 -22.29 -29.17 19.07
N GLU A 157 -23.28 -29.46 19.92
CA GLU A 157 -23.57 -30.81 20.38
C GLU A 157 -23.97 -31.71 19.19
N PRO A 158 -23.59 -33.00 19.20
CA PRO A 158 -23.97 -33.92 18.13
C PRO A 158 -25.46 -34.24 18.23
N VAL A 159 -26.20 -33.92 17.17
CA VAL A 159 -27.59 -34.39 17.00
C VAL A 159 -27.54 -35.90 16.77
N ALA A 160 -28.14 -36.64 17.70
CA ALA A 160 -28.25 -38.08 17.65
C ALA A 160 -28.96 -38.54 16.37
N ALA A 161 -28.35 -39.52 15.70
CA ALA A 161 -29.00 -40.31 14.66
C ALA A 161 -30.17 -41.09 15.30
N GLY A 162 -31.39 -40.74 14.89
CA GLY A 162 -32.64 -41.41 15.24
C GLY A 162 -33.39 -41.78 13.97
N ALA A 163 -33.95 -42.98 13.96
CA ALA A 163 -34.43 -43.73 12.81
C ALA A 163 -35.79 -43.29 12.24
N ASP A 164 -36.09 -43.90 11.09
CA ASP A 164 -37.39 -44.38 10.60
C ASP A 164 -38.26 -43.53 9.64
N TRP A 165 -38.63 -44.26 8.56
CA TRP A 165 -39.57 -44.08 7.45
C TRP A 165 -39.14 -43.26 6.21
#